data_AF-A0A842T1N8-F1
#
_entry.id   AF-A0A842T1N8-F1
#
_cell.length_a   1.000
_cell.length_b   1.000
_cell.length_c   1.000
_cell.angle_alpha   90.00
_cell.angle_beta   90.00
_cell.angle_gamma   90.00
#
_symmetry.space_group_name_H-M   'P 1'
#
loop_
_entity.id
_entity.type
_entity.pdbx_description
1 polymer ?
#
loop_
_entity_poly.entity_id
_entity_poly.type
_entity_poly.pdbx_seq_one_letter_code
_entity_poly.pdbx_strand_id
1 'polypeptide(L)'
;MKNVFNVDNLKELDYLSKKDFFRYLINIIHPEYEHFSNFSIIFPAEEDKFKSFSETYKTGPICHRNNHLCNLKKFYFSREKELLKIREQFLELNDKKRILPTKSSERIKLGVVCCSCYKKLFEK
;
A
#
# COMPACT_ATOMS: atom_id res chain seq x y z
N MET A 1 7.60 13.83 -33.58
CA MET A 1 6.15 14.10 -33.69
C MET A 1 5.72 14.80 -32.40
N LYS A 2 5.10 15.99 -32.49
CA LYS A 2 4.54 16.69 -31.33
C LYS A 2 3.21 16.02 -31.00
N ASN A 3 3.14 15.30 -29.89
CA ASN A 3 1.87 14.78 -29.38
C ASN A 3 1.05 15.96 -28.85
N VAL A 4 -0.02 16.31 -29.57
CA VAL A 4 -1.05 17.23 -29.09
C VAL A 4 -1.99 16.39 -28.24
N PHE A 5 -1.97 16.61 -26.93
CA PHE A 5 -2.81 15.88 -25.99
C PHE A 5 -4.24 16.45 -26.03
N ASN A 6 -5.21 15.58 -26.30
CA ASN A 6 -6.63 15.89 -26.20
C ASN A 6 -7.05 15.92 -24.71
N VAL A 7 -7.69 17.02 -24.28
CA VAL A 7 -7.75 17.49 -22.87
C VAL A 7 -8.98 16.98 -22.10
N ASP A 8 -9.76 16.08 -22.67
CA ASP A 8 -11.07 15.71 -22.11
C ASP A 8 -11.03 14.75 -20.90
N ASN A 9 -9.84 14.40 -20.39
CA ASN A 9 -9.69 13.56 -19.20
C ASN A 9 -8.64 14.13 -18.21
N LEU A 10 -8.93 15.29 -17.63
CA LEU A 10 -8.04 16.08 -16.77
C LEU A 10 -7.35 15.31 -15.63
N LYS A 11 -8.00 14.27 -15.07
CA LYS A 11 -7.40 13.43 -14.01
C LYS A 11 -6.34 12.46 -14.53
N GLU A 12 -6.51 11.94 -15.74
CA GLU A 12 -5.52 11.08 -16.39
C GLU A 12 -4.34 11.88 -16.95
N LEU A 13 -4.60 13.10 -17.43
CA LEU A 13 -3.58 14.06 -17.87
C LEU A 13 -2.62 14.50 -16.74
N ASP A 14 -3.15 14.78 -15.55
CA ASP A 14 -2.32 15.15 -14.38
C ASP A 14 -1.42 13.99 -13.94
N TYR A 15 -1.93 12.75 -14.01
CA TYR A 15 -1.17 11.55 -13.65
C TYR A 15 -0.05 11.21 -14.65
N LEU A 16 -0.36 11.22 -15.96
CA LEU A 16 0.61 11.00 -17.03
C LEU A 16 1.72 12.06 -16.99
N SER A 17 1.36 13.33 -16.81
CA SER A 17 2.33 14.43 -16.78
C SER A 17 3.31 14.35 -15.61
N LYS A 18 2.86 14.02 -14.39
CA LYS A 18 3.73 13.91 -13.21
C LYS A 18 4.68 12.72 -13.30
N LYS A 19 4.20 11.58 -13.79
CA LYS A 19 5.02 10.37 -13.97
C LYS A 19 6.11 10.59 -15.02
N ASP A 20 5.76 11.21 -16.13
CA ASP A 20 6.72 11.48 -17.21
C ASP A 20 7.71 12.57 -16.82
N PHE A 21 7.29 13.59 -16.06
CA PHE A 21 8.19 14.58 -15.47
C PHE A 21 9.16 13.95 -14.46
N PHE A 22 8.69 13.06 -13.60
CA PHE A 22 9.57 12.36 -12.65
C PHE A 22 10.58 11.46 -13.37
N ARG A 23 10.15 10.70 -14.39
CA ARG A 23 11.07 9.93 -15.25
C ARG A 23 12.11 10.81 -15.91
N TYR A 24 11.69 11.96 -16.42
CA TYR A 24 12.58 12.96 -17.01
C TYR A 24 13.62 13.47 -16.00
N LEU A 25 13.22 13.79 -14.76
CA LEU A 25 14.14 14.21 -13.71
C LEU A 25 15.16 13.11 -13.35
N ILE A 26 14.73 11.86 -13.19
CA ILE A 26 15.65 10.75 -12.90
C ILE A 26 16.63 10.53 -14.05
N ASN A 27 16.17 10.60 -15.31
CA ASN A 27 17.03 10.48 -16.49
C ASN A 27 18.13 11.56 -16.54
N ILE A 28 17.84 12.78 -16.05
CA ILE A 28 18.83 13.85 -15.99
C ILE A 28 19.88 13.57 -14.91
N ILE A 29 19.46 13.07 -13.74
CA ILE A 29 20.34 12.91 -12.58
C ILE A 29 21.17 11.63 -12.68
N HIS A 30 20.60 10.55 -13.23
CA HIS A 30 21.23 9.23 -13.35
C HIS A 30 20.92 8.59 -14.72
N PRO A 31 21.60 9.03 -15.79
CA PRO A 31 21.34 8.56 -17.15
C PRO A 31 21.65 7.06 -17.34
N GLU A 32 22.53 6.48 -16.53
CA GLU A 32 22.87 5.05 -16.52
C GLU A 32 21.85 4.15 -15.80
N TYR A 33 20.78 4.70 -15.22
CA TYR A 33 19.85 3.92 -14.39
C TYR A 33 18.75 3.24 -15.23
N GLU A 34 18.89 1.95 -15.55
CA GLU A 34 18.00 1.25 -16.49
C GLU A 34 16.65 0.77 -15.88
N HIS A 35 16.50 0.78 -14.55
CA HIS A 35 15.37 0.13 -13.86
C HIS A 35 14.42 1.13 -13.17
N PHE A 36 13.70 1.92 -13.98
CA PHE A 36 12.68 2.88 -13.49
C PHE A 36 11.47 2.24 -12.80
N SER A 37 11.23 0.94 -13.02
CA SER A 37 10.13 0.17 -12.42
C SER A 37 10.18 0.13 -10.89
N ASN A 38 11.36 0.33 -10.31
CA ASN A 38 11.59 0.33 -8.86
C ASN A 38 11.21 1.65 -8.18
N PHE A 39 11.00 2.74 -8.94
CA PHE A 39 10.51 3.98 -8.38
C PHE A 39 9.00 3.94 -8.19
N SER A 40 8.57 4.02 -6.94
CA SER A 40 7.17 4.29 -6.58
C SER A 40 7.07 5.72 -6.06
N ILE A 41 6.38 6.58 -6.80
CA ILE A 41 5.90 7.85 -6.27
C ILE A 41 4.77 7.50 -5.31
N ILE A 42 4.96 7.71 -4.01
CA ILE A 42 3.89 7.67 -3.03
C ILE A 42 3.23 9.04 -3.07
N PHE A 43 1.94 9.10 -3.40
CA PHE A 43 1.21 10.36 -3.37
C PHE A 43 0.89 10.77 -1.92
N PRO A 44 0.83 12.07 -1.60
CA PRO A 44 0.50 12.53 -0.25
C PRO A 44 -0.79 11.92 0.33
N ALA A 45 -1.81 11.73 -0.49
CA ALA A 45 -3.07 11.10 -0.07
C ALA A 45 -2.93 9.60 0.27
N GLU A 46 -1.98 8.90 -0.35
CA GLU A 46 -1.67 7.51 0.00
C GLU A 46 -0.83 7.43 1.28
N GLU A 47 -0.05 8.46 1.56
CA GLU A 47 0.77 8.57 2.78
C GLU A 47 -0.10 8.70 4.03
N ASP A 48 -1.15 9.52 4.02
CA ASP A 48 -2.08 9.64 5.15
C ASP A 48 -2.86 8.35 5.41
N LYS A 49 -3.33 7.70 4.34
CA LYS A 49 -4.00 6.39 4.44
C LYS A 49 -3.04 5.32 4.98
N PHE A 50 -1.80 5.30 4.49
CA PHE A 50 -0.78 4.40 5.00
C PHE A 50 -0.43 4.69 6.46
N LYS A 51 -0.33 5.95 6.87
CA LYS A 51 -0.07 6.34 8.27
C LYS A 51 -1.16 5.78 9.18
N SER A 52 -2.43 6.00 8.83
CA SER A 52 -3.58 5.44 9.55
C SER A 52 -3.57 3.91 9.61
N PHE A 53 -3.28 3.26 8.47
CA PHE A 53 -3.11 1.81 8.39
C PHE A 53 -1.98 1.33 9.32
N SER A 54 -0.80 1.95 9.24
CA SER A 54 0.39 1.53 9.97
C SER A 54 0.22 1.68 11.47
N GLU A 55 -0.46 2.73 11.93
CA GLU A 55 -0.79 2.92 13.35
C GLU A 55 -1.82 1.89 13.84
N THR A 56 -2.83 1.60 13.02
CA THR A 56 -3.88 0.62 13.35
C THR A 56 -3.32 -0.78 13.50
N TYR A 57 -2.37 -1.16 12.63
CA TYR A 57 -1.79 -2.50 12.58
C TYR A 57 -0.34 -2.54 13.08
N LYS A 58 0.07 -1.56 13.87
CA LYS A 58 1.41 -1.53 14.47
C LYS A 58 1.66 -2.69 15.42
N THR A 59 0.62 -3.35 15.91
CA THR A 59 0.70 -4.45 16.85
C THR A 59 0.06 -5.72 16.28
N GLY A 60 0.75 -6.85 16.36
CA GLY A 60 0.27 -8.12 15.85
C GLY A 60 -0.93 -8.66 16.64
N PRO A 61 -1.94 -9.28 15.99
CA PRO A 61 -3.17 -9.71 16.66
C PRO A 61 -3.00 -10.95 17.56
N ILE A 62 -1.90 -11.70 17.40
CA ILE A 62 -1.66 -12.98 18.08
C ILE A 62 -0.76 -12.81 19.31
N CYS A 63 0.44 -12.24 19.12
CA CYS A 63 1.42 -12.11 20.20
C CYS A 63 1.55 -10.70 20.77
N HIS A 64 0.80 -9.74 20.22
CA HIS A 64 0.82 -8.33 20.65
C HIS A 64 2.19 -7.64 20.60
N ARG A 65 3.15 -8.20 19.86
CA ARG A 65 4.42 -7.53 19.54
C ARG A 65 4.24 -6.53 18.40
N ASN A 66 5.14 -5.56 18.31
CA ASN A 66 5.12 -4.60 17.23
C ASN A 66 5.43 -5.25 15.87
N ASN A 67 4.66 -4.86 14.87
CA ASN A 67 4.93 -5.15 13.48
C ASN A 67 6.07 -4.24 12.99
N HIS A 68 6.98 -4.81 12.21
CA HIS A 68 8.00 -4.01 11.53
C HIS A 68 7.33 -3.12 10.48
N LEU A 69 7.58 -1.82 10.56
CA LEU A 69 7.04 -0.84 9.63
C LEU A 69 7.40 -1.18 8.17
N CYS A 70 8.60 -1.72 7.93
CA CYS A 70 9.01 -2.15 6.59
C CYS A 70 8.12 -3.25 6.00
N ASN A 71 7.61 -4.16 6.83
CA ASN A 71 6.70 -5.22 6.38
C ASN A 71 5.31 -4.65 6.08
N LEU A 72 4.82 -3.73 6.91
CA LEU A 72 3.57 -3.02 6.68
C LEU A 72 3.64 -2.19 5.39
N LYS A 73 4.76 -1.51 5.13
CA LYS A 73 5.02 -0.80 3.87
C LYS A 73 5.00 -1.76 2.68
N LYS A 74 5.74 -2.87 2.76
CA LYS A 74 5.78 -3.89 1.69
C LYS A 74 4.40 -4.43 1.37
N PHE A 75 3.60 -4.76 2.39
CA PHE A 75 2.23 -5.22 2.19
C PHE A 75 1.35 -4.12 1.57
N TYR A 76 1.37 -2.92 2.14
CA TYR A 76 0.47 -1.85 1.72
C TYR A 76 0.81 -1.30 0.34
N PHE A 77 2.08 -1.17 -0.02
CA PHE A 77 2.53 -0.62 -1.30
C PHE A 77 2.93 -1.69 -2.32
N SER A 78 2.66 -2.97 -2.06
CA SER A 78 2.94 -4.03 -3.03
C SER A 78 2.22 -3.75 -4.36
N ARG A 79 2.90 -4.03 -5.47
CA ARG A 79 2.33 -4.01 -6.83
C ARG A 79 2.07 -5.41 -7.38
N GLU A 80 2.35 -6.44 -6.59
CA GLU A 80 2.06 -7.82 -6.96
C GLU A 80 0.53 -8.03 -6.98
N LYS A 81 0.01 -8.58 -8.07
CA LYS A 81 -1.44 -8.68 -8.33
C LYS A 81 -2.19 -9.38 -7.21
N GLU A 82 -1.64 -10.48 -6.69
CA GLU A 82 -2.27 -11.24 -5.61
C GLU A 82 -2.25 -10.47 -4.28
N LEU A 83 -1.14 -9.80 -3.96
CA LEU A 83 -1.05 -8.98 -2.75
C LEU A 83 -1.95 -7.74 -2.82
N LEU A 84 -2.13 -7.13 -4.00
CA LEU A 84 -3.08 -6.05 -4.22
C LEU A 84 -4.51 -6.49 -3.88
N LYS A 85 -4.92 -7.66 -4.40
CA LYS A 85 -6.25 -8.22 -4.15
C LYS A 85 -6.46 -8.53 -2.67
N ILE A 86 -5.47 -9.15 -2.02
CA ILE A 86 -5.52 -9.44 -0.57
C ILE A 86 -5.63 -8.14 0.24
N ARG A 87 -4.85 -7.11 -0.11
CA ARG A 87 -4.89 -5.81 0.55
C ARG A 87 -6.26 -5.15 0.42
N GLU A 88 -6.84 -5.16 -0.78
CA GLU A 88 -8.19 -4.60 -1.02
C GLU A 88 -9.25 -5.31 -0.19
N GLN A 89 -9.26 -6.65 -0.21
CA GLN A 89 -10.17 -7.45 0.61
C GLN A 89 -9.97 -7.20 2.10
N PHE A 90 -8.73 -7.07 2.56
CA PHE A 90 -8.41 -6.76 3.95
C PHE A 90 -8.96 -5.41 4.39
N LEU A 91 -8.79 -4.37 3.57
CA LEU A 91 -9.30 -3.03 3.86
C LEU A 91 -10.84 -3.02 3.85
N GLU A 92 -11.47 -3.70 2.89
CA GLU A 92 -12.93 -3.84 2.84
C GLU A 92 -13.49 -4.56 4.09
N LEU A 93 -12.85 -5.64 4.53
CA LEU A 93 -13.21 -6.36 5.75
C LEU A 93 -13.08 -5.46 6.99
N ASN A 94 -12.04 -4.62 7.03
CA ASN A 94 -11.86 -3.68 8.13
C ASN A 94 -12.99 -2.66 8.20
N ASP A 95 -13.44 -2.16 7.05
CA ASP A 95 -14.55 -1.21 6.99
C ASP A 95 -15.87 -1.87 7.39
N LYS A 96 -16.15 -3.09 6.88
CA LYS A 96 -17.34 -3.87 7.27
C LYS A 96 -17.36 -4.20 8.76
N LYS A 97 -16.20 -4.50 9.36
CA LYS A 97 -16.08 -4.76 10.79
C LYS A 97 -16.57 -3.59 11.65
N ARG A 98 -16.41 -2.34 11.20
CA ARG A 98 -16.87 -1.15 11.94
C ARG A 98 -18.40 -1.07 12.05
N ILE A 99 -19.12 -1.73 11.15
CA ILE A 99 -20.59 -1.72 11.06
C ILE A 99 -21.18 -2.87 11.89
N LEU A 100 -20.38 -3.85 12.29
CA LEU A 100 -20.86 -5.00 13.07
C LEU A 100 -21.27 -4.56 14.49
N PRO A 101 -22.38 -5.11 15.04
CA PRO A 101 -22.82 -4.79 16.39
C PRO A 101 -21.74 -5.10 17.42
N THR A 102 -21.36 -4.11 18.23
CA THR A 102 -20.36 -4.26 19.30
C THR A 102 -20.78 -5.20 20.44
N LYS A 103 -22.05 -5.59 20.47
CA LYS A 103 -22.68 -6.44 21.51
C LYS A 103 -22.64 -7.94 21.22
N SER A 104 -22.20 -8.40 20.04
CA SER A 104 -22.01 -9.83 19.84
C SER A 104 -20.76 -10.30 20.60
N SER A 105 -20.86 -11.47 21.22
CA SER A 105 -19.75 -12.20 21.88
C SER A 105 -18.61 -12.54 20.91
N GLU A 106 -18.79 -12.30 19.61
CA GLU A 106 -17.88 -12.63 18.53
C GLU A 106 -17.22 -11.37 17.97
N ARG A 107 -16.29 -10.79 18.74
CA ARG A 107 -15.46 -9.69 18.24
C ARG A 107 -14.42 -10.23 17.26
N ILE A 108 -14.69 -10.14 15.96
CA ILE A 108 -13.71 -10.48 14.91
C ILE A 108 -12.48 -9.57 15.07
N LYS A 109 -11.31 -10.16 15.35
CA LYS A 109 -10.03 -9.45 15.40
C LYS A 109 -9.33 -9.57 14.04
N LEU A 110 -9.40 -8.50 13.26
CA LEU A 110 -8.61 -8.34 12.03
C LEU A 110 -7.27 -7.67 12.36
N GLY A 111 -6.18 -8.18 11.79
CA GLY A 111 -4.85 -7.57 11.95
C GLY A 111 -3.79 -8.23 11.06
N VAL A 112 -2.63 -7.59 10.97
CA VAL A 112 -1.47 -8.10 10.22
C VAL A 112 -0.57 -8.90 11.16
N VAL A 113 -0.24 -10.13 10.75
CA VAL A 113 0.60 -11.06 11.54
C VAL A 113 2.04 -10.56 11.57
N CYS A 114 2.67 -10.53 12.76
CA CYS A 114 4.08 -10.16 12.89
C CYS A 114 5.01 -11.27 12.42
N CYS A 115 6.25 -10.95 12.08
CA CYS A 115 7.20 -11.92 11.54
C CYS A 115 7.38 -13.13 12.47
N SER A 116 7.46 -12.94 13.79
CA SER A 116 7.60 -14.06 14.73
C SER A 116 6.39 -15.00 14.69
N CYS A 117 5.17 -14.46 14.58
CA CYS A 117 3.96 -15.27 14.45
C CYS A 117 3.87 -15.92 13.08
N TYR A 118 4.23 -15.20 12.02
CA TYR A 118 4.24 -15.74 10.65
C TYR A 118 5.15 -16.96 10.58
N LYS A 119 6.39 -16.84 11.07
CA LYS A 119 7.33 -17.95 11.14
C LYS A 119 6.72 -19.15 11.87
N LYS A 120 6.23 -18.95 13.09
CA LYS A 120 5.62 -20.03 13.89
C LYS A 120 4.42 -20.72 13.22
N LEU A 121 3.65 -20.00 12.41
CA LEU A 121 2.44 -20.52 11.79
C LEU A 121 2.69 -21.17 10.42
N PHE A 122 3.64 -20.64 9.65
CA PHE A 122 3.79 -20.95 8.22
C PHE A 122 5.19 -21.42 7.83
N GLU A 123 6.23 -21.14 8.60
CA GLU A 123 7.61 -21.60 8.36
C GLU A 123 7.97 -22.62 9.46
N LYS A 124 7.67 -23.90 9.23
CA LYS A 124 8.13 -24.99 10.10
C LYS A 124 9.56 -25.40 9.74
#